data_AF-X0TZH3-F1
#
_entry.id   AF-X0TZH3-F1
#
_cell.length_a   1.000
_cell.length_b   1.000
_cell.length_c   1.000
_cell.angle_alpha   90.00
_cell.angle_beta   90.00
_cell.angle_gamma   90.00
#
_symmetry.space_group_name_H-M   'P 1'
#
loop_
_entity.id
_entity.type
_entity.pdbx_description
1 polymer ?
#
loop_
_entity_poly.entity_id
_entity_poly.type
_entity_poly.pdbx_seq_one_letter_code
_entity_poly.pdbx_strand_id
1 'polypeptide(L)'
;PYIRLSQNKKKNGEKKMVDYSEEEKALLDKCIGYYKGKVIPDENIDRNDPRLHIAAVDYCHSYGQFVRTAKQHDLKDSILEKNGVAVESDEVRQIRLAKERLQKISDKRIDKLATIEAEKKAELQKAIEAKEAAKQKIKDAEARHKAISSKEARAKAAQQKAETIAKEQADEIKRLKAKLEKKKDVDYLAEAAAELAKGEEAKLTVDPPVEVITKEPPAEVAPIEPEPVKEEKTVDELIEDLKEE
;
A
#
# COMPACT_ATOMS: atom_id res chain seq x y z
N PRO A 1 -15.26 -19.89 -47.74
CA PRO A 1 -14.01 -19.14 -47.45
C PRO A 1 -12.84 -19.72 -48.24
N TYR A 2 -12.66 -19.22 -49.47
CA TYR A 2 -11.51 -19.51 -50.31
C TYR A 2 -10.51 -18.36 -50.16
N ILE A 3 -9.23 -18.69 -49.99
CA ILE A 3 -8.17 -17.69 -49.96
C ILE A 3 -7.99 -17.20 -51.39
N ARG A 4 -8.42 -15.97 -51.70
CA ARG A 4 -8.14 -15.32 -52.99
C ARG A 4 -6.63 -15.07 -53.08
N LEU A 5 -5.91 -15.98 -53.72
CA LEU A 5 -4.52 -15.75 -54.06
C LEU A 5 -4.42 -14.84 -55.28
N SER A 6 -3.80 -13.69 -55.05
CA SER A 6 -2.93 -12.92 -55.96
C SER A 6 -3.19 -13.05 -57.47
N GLN A 7 -3.55 -11.91 -58.08
CA GLN A 7 -3.52 -11.70 -59.53
C GLN A 7 -2.09 -11.93 -60.08
N ASN A 8 -1.76 -13.17 -60.39
CA ASN A 8 -0.63 -13.46 -61.25
C ASN A 8 -0.99 -12.99 -62.67
N LYS A 9 -0.55 -11.77 -63.00
CA LYS A 9 -0.41 -11.30 -64.38
C LYS A 9 0.45 -12.31 -65.14
N LYS A 10 -0.17 -13.23 -65.87
CA LYS A 10 0.52 -14.00 -66.91
C LYS A 10 0.23 -13.37 -68.27
N LYS A 11 1.35 -13.06 -68.93
CA LYS A 11 1.48 -12.61 -70.32
C LYS A 11 0.78 -13.59 -71.28
N ASN A 12 0.30 -13.06 -72.40
CA ASN A 12 -0.31 -13.78 -73.52
C ASN A 12 0.39 -15.11 -73.87
N GLY A 13 -0.41 -16.12 -74.20
CA GLY A 13 0.03 -17.31 -74.93
C GLY A 13 -0.49 -18.61 -74.31
N GLU A 14 -1.45 -19.24 -75.01
CA GLU A 14 -2.12 -20.52 -74.70
C GLU A 14 -3.05 -20.54 -73.47
N LYS A 15 -4.37 -20.51 -73.73
CA LYS A 15 -5.36 -21.09 -72.83
C LYS A 15 -5.01 -22.58 -72.70
N LYS A 16 -4.19 -22.95 -71.71
CA LYS A 16 -4.05 -24.36 -71.34
C LYS A 16 -5.42 -24.85 -70.91
N MET A 17 -6.03 -25.72 -71.72
CA MET A 17 -7.22 -26.44 -71.28
C MET A 17 -6.86 -27.17 -70.00
N VAL A 18 -7.61 -26.90 -68.94
CA VAL A 18 -7.49 -27.62 -67.68
C VAL A 18 -8.10 -29.00 -67.91
N ASP A 19 -7.30 -30.04 -67.71
CA ASP A 19 -7.76 -31.41 -67.86
C ASP A 19 -8.60 -31.83 -66.65
N TYR A 20 -9.91 -31.95 -66.88
CA TYR A 20 -10.87 -32.45 -65.91
C TYR A 20 -11.14 -33.94 -66.12
N SER A 21 -11.31 -34.69 -65.03
CA SER A 21 -11.85 -36.05 -65.08
C SER A 21 -13.31 -36.03 -65.56
N GLU A 22 -13.85 -37.17 -65.99
CA GLU A 22 -15.26 -37.25 -66.43
C GLU A 22 -16.23 -36.83 -65.32
N GLU A 23 -15.90 -37.17 -64.06
CA GLU A 23 -16.71 -36.81 -62.90
C GLU A 23 -16.64 -35.31 -62.57
N GLU A 24 -15.46 -34.70 -62.71
CA GLU A 24 -15.27 -33.25 -62.56
C GLU A 24 -15.99 -32.50 -63.66
N LYS A 25 -15.92 -32.96 -64.91
CA LYS A 25 -16.66 -32.37 -66.05
C LYS A 25 -18.17 -32.42 -65.79
N ALA A 26 -18.69 -33.57 -65.37
CA ALA A 26 -20.10 -33.73 -65.07
C ALA A 26 -20.58 -32.82 -63.92
N LEU A 27 -19.75 -32.64 -62.88
CA LEU A 27 -20.05 -31.70 -61.80
C LEU A 27 -19.98 -30.25 -62.27
N LEU A 28 -18.93 -29.88 -63.00
CA LEU A 28 -18.70 -28.53 -63.51
C LEU A 28 -19.79 -28.11 -64.50
N ASP A 29 -20.21 -28.97 -65.42
CA ASP A 29 -21.30 -28.70 -66.36
C ASP A 29 -22.63 -28.45 -65.64
N LYS A 30 -22.91 -29.20 -64.56
CA LYS A 30 -24.07 -28.93 -63.70
C LYS A 30 -23.93 -27.56 -63.03
N CYS A 31 -22.78 -27.25 -62.45
CA CYS A 31 -22.52 -25.94 -61.82
C CYS A 31 -22.75 -24.80 -62.80
N ILE A 32 -22.16 -24.88 -64.00
CA ILE A 32 -22.27 -23.87 -65.04
C ILE A 32 -23.72 -23.75 -65.52
N GLY A 33 -24.44 -24.86 -65.68
CA GLY A 33 -25.86 -24.84 -66.06
C GLY A 33 -26.72 -24.09 -65.04
N TYR A 34 -26.54 -24.37 -63.75
CA TYR A 34 -27.23 -23.65 -62.68
C TYR A 34 -26.84 -22.18 -62.62
N TYR A 35 -25.54 -21.88 -62.70
CA TYR A 35 -25.02 -20.52 -62.68
C TYR A 35 -25.56 -19.71 -63.87
N LYS A 36 -25.59 -20.28 -65.07
CA LYS A 36 -26.22 -19.69 -66.25
C LYS A 36 -27.69 -19.38 -65.98
N GLY A 37 -28.47 -20.39 -65.58
CA GLY A 37 -29.91 -20.23 -65.42
C GLY A 37 -30.35 -19.27 -64.31
N LYS A 38 -29.44 -18.88 -63.40
CA LYS A 38 -29.77 -18.03 -62.25
C LYS A 38 -29.04 -16.69 -62.20
N VAL A 39 -27.81 -16.62 -62.72
CA VAL A 39 -26.95 -15.44 -62.57
C VAL A 39 -26.74 -14.72 -63.91
N ILE A 40 -26.59 -15.46 -65.01
CA ILE A 40 -26.32 -14.91 -66.34
C ILE A 40 -27.12 -15.64 -67.44
N PRO A 41 -28.47 -15.53 -67.45
CA PRO A 41 -29.33 -16.33 -68.33
C PRO A 41 -29.12 -16.05 -69.82
N ASP A 42 -28.83 -14.80 -70.17
CA ASP A 42 -28.80 -14.30 -71.55
C ASP A 42 -27.38 -14.09 -72.12
N GLU A 43 -26.34 -14.40 -71.35
CA GLU A 43 -24.96 -14.20 -71.78
C GLU A 43 -24.36 -15.46 -72.42
N ASN A 44 -23.50 -15.23 -73.43
CA ASN A 44 -22.66 -16.28 -73.98
C ASN A 44 -21.53 -16.59 -73.01
N ILE A 45 -21.52 -17.82 -72.53
CA ILE A 45 -20.56 -18.29 -71.52
C ILE A 45 -19.31 -18.84 -72.20
N ASP A 46 -18.15 -18.25 -71.91
CA ASP A 46 -16.86 -18.86 -72.24
C ASP A 46 -16.56 -19.99 -71.24
N ARG A 47 -16.86 -21.23 -71.65
CA ARG A 47 -16.59 -22.44 -70.86
C ARG A 47 -15.10 -22.74 -70.66
N ASN A 48 -14.21 -21.91 -71.17
CA ASN A 48 -12.78 -22.02 -70.91
C ASN A 48 -12.29 -20.93 -69.94
N ASP A 49 -13.18 -20.11 -69.37
CA ASP A 49 -12.80 -19.09 -68.38
C ASP A 49 -12.70 -19.71 -66.97
N PRO A 50 -11.49 -19.75 -66.36
CA PRO A 50 -11.31 -20.21 -64.99
C PRO A 50 -12.17 -19.45 -63.97
N ARG A 51 -12.45 -18.16 -64.23
CA ARG A 51 -13.24 -17.32 -63.31
C ARG A 51 -14.69 -17.76 -63.27
N LEU A 52 -15.24 -18.12 -64.42
CA LEU A 52 -16.57 -18.71 -64.52
C LEU A 52 -16.62 -20.04 -63.76
N HIS A 53 -15.63 -20.90 -63.93
CA HIS A 53 -15.59 -22.20 -63.24
C HIS A 53 -15.61 -22.02 -61.71
N ILE A 54 -14.74 -21.14 -61.20
CA ILE A 54 -14.70 -20.81 -59.77
C ILE A 54 -16.06 -20.25 -59.31
N ALA A 55 -16.62 -19.29 -60.04
CA ALA A 55 -17.88 -18.64 -59.67
C ALA A 55 -19.07 -19.62 -59.68
N ALA A 56 -19.17 -20.47 -60.70
CA ALA A 56 -20.24 -21.45 -60.82
C ALA A 56 -20.15 -22.51 -59.71
N VAL A 57 -18.95 -22.99 -59.41
CA VAL A 57 -18.70 -23.98 -58.35
C VAL A 57 -18.98 -23.40 -56.96
N ASP A 58 -18.52 -22.17 -56.68
CA ASP A 58 -18.76 -21.49 -55.40
C ASP A 58 -20.25 -21.16 -55.21
N TYR A 59 -20.93 -20.72 -56.28
CA TYR A 59 -22.37 -20.48 -56.28
C TYR A 59 -23.15 -21.77 -55.94
N CYS A 60 -22.91 -22.87 -56.64
CA CYS A 60 -23.65 -24.09 -56.35
C CYS A 60 -23.34 -24.69 -54.97
N HIS A 61 -22.10 -24.53 -54.47
CA HIS A 61 -21.72 -24.96 -53.13
C HIS A 61 -22.38 -24.11 -52.03
N SER A 62 -22.42 -22.79 -52.17
CA SER A 62 -23.04 -21.88 -51.19
C SER A 62 -24.57 -22.03 -51.12
N TYR A 63 -25.21 -22.34 -52.24
CA TYR A 63 -26.67 -22.53 -52.32
C TYR A 63 -27.13 -23.98 -52.13
N GLY A 64 -26.23 -24.88 -51.70
CA GLY A 64 -26.58 -26.27 -51.37
C GLY A 64 -27.20 -27.06 -52.52
N GLN A 65 -26.86 -26.72 -53.78
CA GLN A 65 -27.44 -27.34 -54.98
C GLN A 65 -26.90 -28.75 -55.25
N PHE A 66 -25.96 -29.21 -54.43
CA PHE A 66 -25.40 -30.55 -54.44
C PHE A 66 -25.56 -31.22 -53.08
N VAL A 67 -25.79 -32.54 -53.07
CA VAL A 67 -25.87 -33.35 -51.86
C VAL A 67 -24.49 -33.35 -51.22
N ARG A 68 -24.37 -32.97 -49.94
CA ARG A 68 -23.09 -32.91 -49.21
C ARG A 68 -22.49 -34.31 -49.00
N THR A 69 -22.02 -34.93 -50.08
CA THR A 69 -21.31 -36.20 -50.12
C THR A 69 -19.82 -35.91 -50.23
N ALA A 70 -18.98 -36.71 -49.56
CA ALA A 70 -17.52 -36.54 -49.58
C ALA A 70 -17.00 -36.43 -51.03
N LYS A 71 -17.47 -37.33 -51.92
CA LYS A 71 -17.12 -37.33 -53.34
C LYS A 71 -17.38 -36.00 -54.07
N GLN A 72 -18.50 -35.32 -53.80
CA GLN A 72 -18.79 -34.03 -54.45
C GLN A 72 -17.95 -32.88 -53.87
N HIS A 73 -17.56 -32.97 -52.60
CA HIS A 73 -16.62 -32.02 -52.00
C HIS A 73 -15.20 -32.19 -52.57
N ASP A 74 -14.74 -33.42 -52.73
CA ASP A 74 -13.41 -33.71 -53.30
C ASP A 74 -13.31 -33.24 -54.77
N LEU A 75 -14.34 -33.52 -55.58
CA LEU A 75 -14.41 -33.05 -56.96
C LEU A 75 -14.45 -31.51 -57.05
N LYS A 76 -15.19 -30.85 -56.14
CA LYS A 76 -15.25 -29.39 -56.05
C LYS A 76 -13.88 -28.80 -55.72
N ASP A 77 -13.20 -29.35 -54.72
CA ASP A 77 -11.89 -28.86 -54.28
C ASP A 77 -10.82 -29.10 -55.36
N SER A 78 -10.87 -30.24 -56.06
CA SER A 78 -10.01 -30.52 -57.22
C SER A 78 -10.23 -29.52 -58.38
N ILE A 79 -11.49 -29.21 -58.73
CA ILE A 79 -11.79 -28.19 -59.76
C ILE A 79 -11.21 -26.84 -59.34
N LEU A 80 -11.39 -26.44 -58.08
CA LEU A 80 -10.90 -25.16 -57.57
C LEU A 80 -9.37 -25.09 -57.55
N GLU A 81 -8.69 -26.15 -57.10
CA GLU A 81 -7.24 -26.27 -57.11
C GLU A 81 -6.66 -26.15 -58.53
N LYS A 82 -7.27 -26.85 -59.51
CA LYS A 82 -6.88 -26.77 -60.92
C LYS A 82 -7.06 -25.37 -61.54
N ASN A 83 -7.95 -24.55 -60.97
CA ASN A 83 -8.12 -23.14 -61.35
C ASN A 83 -7.31 -22.17 -60.46
N GLY A 84 -6.35 -22.69 -59.68
CA GLY A 84 -5.41 -21.89 -58.88
C GLY A 84 -5.99 -21.37 -57.55
N VAL A 85 -7.13 -21.92 -57.10
CA VAL A 85 -7.71 -21.60 -55.80
C VAL A 85 -7.19 -22.58 -54.77
N ALA A 86 -6.36 -22.09 -53.86
CA ALA A 86 -5.91 -22.89 -52.73
C ALA A 86 -7.08 -23.14 -51.77
N VAL A 87 -7.37 -24.42 -51.52
CA VAL A 87 -8.37 -24.85 -50.54
C VAL A 87 -7.62 -25.40 -49.33
N GLU A 88 -7.89 -24.84 -48.15
CA GLU A 88 -7.39 -25.40 -46.89
C GLU A 88 -8.28 -26.61 -46.54
N SER A 89 -7.67 -27.78 -46.32
CA SER A 89 -8.44 -28.93 -45.83
C SER A 89 -9.05 -28.61 -44.47
N ASP A 90 -10.21 -29.20 -44.17
CA ASP A 90 -10.87 -28.98 -42.90
C ASP A 90 -9.97 -29.35 -41.71
N GLU A 91 -9.12 -30.37 -41.84
CA GLU A 91 -8.13 -30.76 -40.83
C GLU A 91 -7.09 -29.66 -40.57
N VAL A 92 -6.48 -29.12 -41.64
CA VAL A 92 -5.48 -28.05 -41.53
C VAL A 92 -6.12 -26.79 -40.94
N ARG A 93 -7.35 -26.47 -41.34
CA ARG A 93 -8.13 -25.36 -40.77
C ARG A 93 -8.36 -25.53 -39.28
N GLN A 94 -8.77 -26.72 -38.83
CA GLN A 94 -8.98 -26.99 -37.41
C GLN A 94 -7.68 -26.87 -36.60
N ILE A 95 -6.57 -27.40 -37.13
CA ILE A 95 -5.25 -27.28 -36.47
C ILE A 95 -4.84 -25.80 -36.33
N ARG A 96 -5.00 -25.00 -37.38
CA ARG A 96 -4.69 -23.57 -37.33
C ARG A 96 -5.57 -22.83 -36.32
N LEU A 97 -6.88 -23.05 -36.34
CA LEU A 97 -7.81 -22.46 -35.37
C LEU A 97 -7.50 -22.86 -33.93
N ALA A 98 -7.09 -24.11 -33.70
CA ALA A 98 -6.65 -24.58 -32.38
C ALA A 98 -5.38 -23.83 -31.92
N LYS A 99 -4.38 -23.67 -32.80
CA LYS A 99 -3.17 -22.87 -32.50
C LYS A 99 -3.51 -21.42 -32.18
N GLU A 100 -4.36 -20.77 -32.97
CA GLU A 100 -4.79 -19.38 -32.72
C GLU A 100 -5.52 -19.23 -31.38
N ARG A 101 -6.36 -20.21 -31.01
CA ARG A 101 -7.04 -20.23 -29.71
C ARG A 101 -6.04 -20.39 -28.56
N LEU A 102 -5.07 -21.29 -28.69
CA LEU A 102 -4.02 -21.48 -27.69
C LEU A 102 -3.16 -20.22 -27.52
N GLN A 103 -2.81 -19.55 -28.61
CA GLN A 103 -2.06 -18.30 -28.57
C GLN A 103 -2.82 -17.22 -27.79
N LYS A 104 -4.11 -17.02 -28.11
CA LYS A 104 -4.96 -16.06 -27.38
C LYS A 104 -5.07 -16.37 -25.89
N ILE A 105 -5.09 -17.65 -25.51
CA ILE A 105 -5.09 -18.05 -24.09
C ILE A 105 -3.74 -17.72 -23.46
N SER A 106 -2.64 -17.98 -24.16
CA SER A 106 -1.29 -17.65 -23.71
C SER A 106 -1.13 -16.15 -23.45
N ASP A 107 -1.51 -15.31 -24.43
CA ASP A 107 -1.39 -13.86 -24.32
C ASP A 107 -2.16 -13.33 -23.10
N LYS A 108 -3.42 -13.78 -22.93
CA LYS A 108 -4.23 -13.43 -21.74
C LYS A 108 -3.61 -13.87 -20.42
N ARG A 109 -2.87 -14.99 -20.39
CA ARG A 109 -2.18 -15.45 -19.18
C ARG A 109 -0.96 -14.59 -18.89
N ILE A 110 -0.20 -14.23 -19.92
CA ILE A 110 0.97 -13.35 -19.80
C ILE A 110 0.54 -11.97 -19.27
N ASP A 111 -0.52 -11.39 -19.82
CA ASP A 111 -1.04 -10.09 -19.36
C ASP A 111 -1.46 -10.11 -17.88
N LYS A 112 -2.11 -11.20 -17.45
CA LYS A 112 -2.47 -11.41 -16.03
C LYS A 112 -1.24 -11.52 -15.15
N LEU A 113 -0.22 -12.27 -15.57
CA LEU A 113 1.02 -12.41 -14.82
C LEU A 113 1.77 -11.08 -14.70
N ALA A 114 1.83 -10.30 -15.78
CA ALA A 114 2.44 -8.97 -15.77
C ALA A 114 1.72 -8.01 -14.80
N THR A 115 0.39 -8.09 -14.73
CA THR A 115 -0.41 -7.30 -13.77
C THR A 115 -0.08 -7.69 -12.33
N ILE A 116 -0.04 -9.00 -12.02
CA ILE A 116 0.31 -9.51 -10.69
C ILE A 116 1.74 -9.10 -10.30
N GLU A 117 2.69 -9.15 -11.25
CA GLU A 117 4.07 -8.75 -10.99
C GLU A 117 4.17 -7.25 -10.66
N ALA A 118 3.42 -6.40 -11.37
CA ALA A 118 3.37 -4.96 -11.09
C ALA A 118 2.77 -4.66 -9.71
N GLU A 119 1.67 -5.33 -9.35
CA GLU A 119 1.04 -5.21 -8.03
C GLU A 119 2.00 -5.63 -6.91
N LYS A 120 2.69 -6.76 -7.07
CA LYS A 120 3.65 -7.25 -6.07
C LYS A 120 4.87 -6.35 -5.93
N LYS A 121 5.37 -5.76 -7.02
CA LYS A 121 6.43 -4.75 -6.95
C LYS A 121 5.97 -3.49 -6.20
N ALA A 122 4.74 -3.05 -6.41
CA ALA A 122 4.18 -1.90 -5.69
C ALA A 122 4.00 -2.18 -4.18
N GLU A 123 3.51 -3.38 -3.81
CA GLU A 123 3.44 -3.80 -2.41
C GLU A 123 4.81 -3.85 -1.75
N LEU A 124 5.81 -4.42 -2.43
CA LEU A 124 7.18 -4.48 -1.91
C LEU A 124 7.77 -3.08 -1.70
N GLN A 125 7.53 -2.15 -2.63
CA GLN A 125 8.01 -0.78 -2.51
C GLN A 125 7.39 -0.07 -1.30
N LYS A 126 6.07 -0.21 -1.09
CA LYS A 126 5.39 0.31 0.12
C LYS A 126 5.98 -0.28 1.40
N ALA A 127 6.28 -1.58 1.41
CA ALA A 127 6.89 -2.24 2.56
C ALA A 127 8.32 -1.73 2.85
N ILE A 128 9.11 -1.44 1.81
CA ILE A 128 10.45 -0.84 1.95
C ILE A 128 10.34 0.56 2.55
N GLU A 129 9.45 1.40 2.03
CA GLU A 129 9.22 2.76 2.53
C GLU A 129 8.75 2.76 3.99
N ALA A 130 7.82 1.88 4.34
CA ALA A 130 7.35 1.71 5.73
C ALA A 130 8.50 1.28 6.66
N LYS A 131 9.39 0.39 6.20
CA LYS A 131 10.55 -0.06 6.97
C LYS A 131 11.54 1.07 7.22
N GLU A 132 11.83 1.90 6.22
CA GLU A 132 12.72 3.05 6.38
C GLU A 132 12.11 4.12 7.29
N ALA A 133 10.80 4.39 7.17
CA ALA A 133 10.09 5.28 8.08
C ALA A 133 10.13 4.77 9.53
N ALA A 134 9.94 3.47 9.75
CA ALA A 134 10.05 2.86 11.07
C ALA A 134 11.46 2.98 11.67
N LYS A 135 12.51 2.74 10.85
CA LYS A 135 13.90 2.96 11.28
C LYS A 135 14.16 4.41 11.70
N GLN A 136 13.60 5.38 10.98
CA GLN A 136 13.76 6.78 11.34
C GLN A 136 13.07 7.10 12.67
N LYS A 137 11.84 6.60 12.88
CA LYS A 137 11.14 6.75 14.17
C LYS A 137 11.93 6.17 15.34
N ILE A 138 12.60 5.02 15.15
CA ILE A 138 13.46 4.43 16.17
C ILE A 138 14.65 5.35 16.49
N LYS A 139 15.35 5.88 15.47
CA LYS A 139 16.45 6.82 15.69
C LYS A 139 16.01 8.09 16.42
N ASP A 140 14.85 8.64 16.06
CA ASP A 140 14.31 9.83 16.71
C ASP A 140 13.93 9.54 18.18
N ALA A 141 13.37 8.36 18.46
CA ALA A 141 13.07 7.91 19.82
C ALA A 141 14.34 7.71 20.66
N GLU A 142 15.40 7.12 20.09
CA GLU A 142 16.71 6.99 20.73
C GLU A 142 17.32 8.36 21.07
N ALA A 143 17.25 9.31 20.14
CA ALA A 143 17.73 10.67 20.35
C ALA A 143 16.95 11.38 21.48
N ARG A 144 15.63 11.22 21.51
CA ARG A 144 14.77 11.75 22.59
C ARG A 144 15.10 11.12 23.93
N HIS A 145 15.26 9.80 23.99
CA HIS A 145 15.63 9.09 25.22
C HIS A 145 16.98 9.57 25.75
N LYS A 146 17.99 9.73 24.88
CA LYS A 146 19.29 10.27 25.26
C LYS A 146 19.18 11.69 25.82
N ALA A 147 18.35 12.55 25.21
CA ALA A 147 18.12 13.89 25.70
C ALA A 147 17.45 13.89 27.09
N ILE A 148 16.44 13.04 27.31
CA ILE A 148 15.76 12.89 28.61
C ILE A 148 16.76 12.40 29.67
N SER A 149 17.50 11.33 29.39
CA SER A 149 18.52 10.80 30.30
C SER A 149 19.56 11.87 30.69
N SER A 150 19.99 12.70 29.74
CA SER A 150 20.91 13.81 30.03
C SER A 150 20.30 14.89 30.94
N LYS A 151 19.00 15.18 30.80
CA LYS A 151 18.27 16.13 31.65
C LYS A 151 18.08 15.56 33.05
N GLU A 152 17.74 14.28 33.17
CA GLU A 152 17.63 13.59 34.47
C GLU A 152 18.96 13.58 35.22
N ALA A 153 20.07 13.31 34.53
CA ALA A 153 21.40 13.36 35.12
C ALA A 153 21.72 14.77 35.67
N ARG A 154 21.38 15.83 34.92
CA ARG A 154 21.54 17.22 35.37
C ARG A 154 20.64 17.56 36.55
N ALA A 155 19.39 17.10 36.54
CA ALA A 155 18.44 17.31 37.63
C ALA A 155 18.92 16.64 38.92
N LYS A 156 19.38 15.38 38.85
CA LYS A 156 19.98 14.68 40.00
C LYS A 156 21.21 15.40 40.55
N ALA A 157 22.09 15.89 39.68
CA ALA A 157 23.27 16.66 40.10
C ALA A 157 22.88 18.00 40.76
N ALA A 158 21.84 18.66 40.28
CA ALA A 158 21.32 19.89 40.90
C ALA A 158 20.69 19.60 42.27
N GLN A 159 19.94 18.52 42.41
CA GLN A 159 19.35 18.10 43.69
C GLN A 159 20.44 17.80 44.72
N GLN A 160 21.48 17.03 44.35
CA GLN A 160 22.60 16.74 45.26
C GLN A 160 23.29 18.02 45.73
N LYS A 161 23.51 18.99 44.84
CA LYS A 161 24.08 20.30 45.21
C LYS A 161 23.19 21.08 46.17
N ALA A 162 21.87 21.08 45.94
CA ALA A 162 20.92 21.74 46.83
C ALA A 162 20.91 21.09 48.22
N GLU A 163 20.95 19.76 48.30
CA GLU A 163 21.02 19.01 49.54
C GLU A 163 22.32 19.27 50.32
N THR A 164 23.47 19.39 49.63
CA THR A 164 24.73 19.76 50.28
C THR A 164 24.68 21.17 50.86
N ILE A 165 24.18 22.15 50.10
CA ILE A 165 24.06 23.54 50.57
C ILE A 165 23.11 23.62 51.77
N ALA A 166 21.98 22.90 51.72
CA ALA A 166 21.03 22.87 52.83
C ALA A 166 21.64 22.29 54.11
N LYS A 167 22.47 21.23 54.01
CA LYS A 167 23.21 20.68 55.15
C LYS A 167 24.25 21.66 55.70
N GLU A 168 25.04 22.29 54.84
CA GLU A 168 26.03 23.30 55.24
C GLU A 168 25.38 24.49 55.96
N GLN A 169 24.27 25.01 55.42
CA GLN A 169 23.49 26.07 56.06
C GLN A 169 22.91 25.64 57.40
N ALA A 170 22.36 24.43 57.50
CA ALA A 170 21.84 23.91 58.77
C ALA A 170 22.94 23.77 59.84
N ASP A 171 24.14 23.34 59.46
CA ASP A 171 25.28 23.23 60.37
C ASP A 171 25.84 24.61 60.76
N GLU A 172 25.84 25.57 59.84
CA GLU A 172 26.20 26.96 60.13
C GLU A 172 25.19 27.62 61.09
N ILE A 173 23.89 27.43 60.88
CA ILE A 173 22.85 27.89 61.80
C ILE A 173 23.02 27.28 63.19
N LYS A 174 23.32 25.97 63.29
CA LYS A 174 23.63 25.33 64.59
C LYS A 174 24.83 25.97 65.27
N ARG A 175 25.91 26.23 64.54
CA ARG A 175 27.11 26.90 65.08
C ARG A 175 26.81 28.34 65.52
N LEU A 176 26.01 29.07 64.75
CA LEU A 176 25.59 30.43 65.08
C LEU A 176 24.71 30.45 66.34
N LYS A 177 23.73 29.54 66.44
CA LYS A 177 22.92 29.36 67.65
C LYS A 177 23.78 29.07 68.88
N ALA A 178 24.72 28.13 68.78
CA ALA A 178 25.63 27.80 69.88
C ALA A 178 26.55 28.98 70.28
N LYS A 179 26.99 29.80 69.31
CA LYS A 179 27.74 31.04 69.61
C LYS A 179 26.87 32.10 70.28
N LEU A 180 25.60 32.20 69.89
CA LEU A 180 24.66 33.18 70.41
C LEU A 180 24.19 32.83 71.82
N GLU A 181 23.98 31.54 72.12
CA GLU A 181 23.78 31.04 73.49
C GLU A 181 24.98 31.37 74.37
N LYS A 182 26.20 31.06 73.95
CA LYS A 182 27.41 31.42 74.70
C LYS A 182 27.55 32.93 74.93
N LYS A 183 27.18 33.76 73.94
CA LYS A 183 27.22 35.21 74.10
C LYS A 183 26.14 35.70 75.06
N LYS A 184 24.93 35.14 75.00
CA LYS A 184 23.87 35.41 75.98
C LYS A 184 24.30 34.98 77.38
N ASP A 185 24.98 33.85 77.53
CA ASP A 185 25.51 33.41 78.83
C ASP A 185 26.58 34.36 79.35
N VAL A 186 27.46 34.86 78.48
CA VAL A 186 28.47 35.86 78.84
C VAL A 186 27.85 37.22 79.15
N ASP A 187 26.87 37.66 78.37
CA ASP A 187 26.16 38.93 78.59
C ASP A 187 25.30 38.84 79.87
N TYR A 188 24.67 37.68 80.15
CA TYR A 188 23.97 37.39 81.39
C TYR A 188 24.92 37.29 82.59
N LEU A 189 26.11 36.72 82.43
CA LEU A 189 27.15 36.73 83.46
C LEU A 189 27.72 38.14 83.69
N ALA A 190 27.81 38.97 82.65
CA ALA A 190 28.23 40.36 82.77
C ALA A 190 27.15 41.23 83.44
N GLU A 191 25.88 40.98 83.14
CA GLU A 191 24.74 41.62 83.79
C GLU A 191 24.60 41.14 85.24
N ALA A 192 24.73 39.84 85.49
CA ALA A 192 24.78 39.28 86.84
C ALA A 192 25.99 39.77 87.62
N ALA A 193 27.16 39.97 86.99
CA ALA A 193 28.34 40.56 87.65
C ALA A 193 28.17 42.07 87.90
N ALA A 194 27.49 42.79 87.01
CA ALA A 194 27.14 44.20 87.21
C ALA A 194 26.06 44.38 88.28
N GLU A 195 25.13 43.43 88.40
CA GLU A 195 24.17 43.36 89.50
C GLU A 195 24.84 42.91 90.81
N LEU A 196 25.80 41.99 90.78
CA LEU A 196 26.60 41.63 91.97
C LEU A 196 27.45 42.81 92.46
N ALA A 197 28.02 43.59 91.55
CA ALA A 197 28.76 44.82 91.87
C ALA A 197 27.85 45.94 92.40
N LYS A 198 26.54 45.88 92.15
CA LYS A 198 25.52 46.72 92.78
C LYS A 198 24.92 46.09 94.05
N GLY A 199 25.15 44.79 94.27
CA GLY A 199 24.53 43.96 95.29
C GLY A 199 25.39 43.71 96.53
N GLU A 200 26.60 44.28 96.64
CA GLU A 200 27.33 44.35 97.91
C GLU A 200 26.68 45.30 98.95
N GLU A 201 25.50 45.86 98.65
CA GLU A 201 24.62 46.50 99.62
C GLU A 201 23.14 46.11 99.43
N ALA A 202 22.74 44.85 99.66
CA ALA A 202 21.41 44.57 100.23
C ALA A 202 21.22 43.11 100.63
N LYS A 203 20.62 42.95 101.82
CA LYS A 203 20.38 41.69 102.54
C LYS A 203 19.21 40.88 101.96
N LEU A 204 19.34 39.56 102.15
CA LEU A 204 18.33 38.54 102.47
C LEU A 204 16.85 38.89 102.26
N THR A 205 16.18 38.07 101.44
CA THR A 205 14.94 37.35 101.82
C THR A 205 14.73 36.14 100.91
N VAL A 206 14.27 35.03 101.48
CA VAL A 206 14.16 33.69 100.89
C VAL A 206 12.68 33.25 100.91
N ASP A 207 12.26 32.58 99.82
CA ASP A 207 11.20 31.55 99.65
C ASP A 207 9.71 31.90 99.40
N PRO A 208 8.90 31.01 98.74
CA PRO A 208 9.20 29.96 97.74
C PRO A 208 8.10 29.84 96.61
N PRO A 209 7.79 28.69 95.95
CA PRO A 209 7.80 28.54 94.49
C PRO A 209 6.40 28.40 93.84
N VAL A 210 6.29 28.53 92.51
CA VAL A 210 5.09 28.07 91.78
C VAL A 210 5.45 27.30 90.51
N GLU A 211 4.73 26.21 90.34
CA GLU A 211 4.82 25.12 89.38
C GLU A 211 4.42 25.46 87.93
N VAL A 212 5.29 25.05 87.01
CA VAL A 212 5.13 24.21 85.79
C VAL A 212 3.83 24.17 84.91
N ILE A 213 4.08 24.27 83.59
CA ILE A 213 3.48 23.67 82.34
C ILE A 213 2.18 24.22 81.69
N THR A 214 2.29 24.60 80.40
CA THR A 214 1.67 24.02 79.15
C THR A 214 1.36 25.12 78.12
N LYS A 215 2.08 25.17 76.99
CA LYS A 215 1.79 24.60 75.66
C LYS A 215 0.68 25.32 74.85
N GLU A 216 1.10 25.74 73.65
CA GLU A 216 0.37 25.93 72.38
C GLU A 216 -0.19 27.32 71.97
N PRO A 217 -0.17 27.59 70.63
CA PRO A 217 0.05 28.90 70.02
C PRO A 217 -1.28 29.55 69.51
N PRO A 218 -1.25 30.76 68.89
CA PRO A 218 -2.44 31.58 68.73
C PRO A 218 -3.36 31.15 67.58
N ALA A 219 -4.58 31.67 67.71
CA ALA A 219 -5.78 31.52 66.90
C ALA A 219 -5.62 31.65 65.36
N GLU A 220 -6.40 30.79 64.69
CA GLU A 220 -7.25 31.05 63.51
C GLU A 220 -6.67 31.85 62.33
N VAL A 221 -6.26 31.11 61.30
CA VAL A 221 -6.31 31.56 59.91
C VAL A 221 -7.66 31.14 59.33
N ALA A 222 -8.37 32.08 58.70
CA ALA A 222 -9.69 31.92 58.11
C ALA A 222 -9.81 30.72 57.14
N PRO A 223 -10.99 30.11 57.00
CA PRO A 223 -11.22 29.04 56.03
C PRO A 223 -11.15 29.61 54.61
N ILE A 224 -10.18 29.15 53.82
CA ILE A 224 -10.15 29.35 52.37
C ILE A 224 -11.09 28.30 51.76
N GLU A 225 -12.16 28.74 51.11
CA GLU A 225 -13.02 27.90 50.28
C GLU A 225 -12.18 27.26 49.17
N PRO A 226 -12.29 25.94 48.91
CA PRO A 226 -11.62 25.34 47.77
C PRO A 226 -12.28 25.82 46.47
N GLU A 227 -11.49 26.41 45.58
CA GLU A 227 -11.89 26.62 44.19
C GLU A 227 -12.32 25.29 43.53
N PRO A 228 -13.30 25.31 42.62
CA PRO A 228 -13.81 24.09 42.00
C PRO A 228 -12.72 23.39 41.18
N VAL A 229 -12.52 22.11 41.50
CA VAL A 229 -11.73 21.15 40.74
C VAL A 229 -12.22 21.16 39.29
N LYS A 230 -11.34 21.51 38.35
CA LYS A 230 -11.60 21.24 36.93
C LYS A 230 -11.63 19.73 36.75
N GLU A 231 -12.77 19.22 36.31
CA GLU A 231 -12.96 17.82 35.96
C GLU A 231 -11.85 17.39 34.98
N GLU A 232 -11.02 16.44 35.42
CA GLU A 232 -10.10 15.74 34.53
C GLU A 232 -10.95 14.95 33.54
N LYS A 233 -10.77 15.22 32.25
CA LYS A 233 -11.32 14.38 31.18
C LYS A 233 -10.87 12.94 31.42
N THR A 234 -11.83 12.02 31.51
CA THR A 234 -11.53 10.60 31.67
C THR A 234 -10.77 10.08 30.45
N VAL A 235 -9.92 9.07 30.65
CA VAL A 235 -9.09 8.43 29.62
C VAL A 235 -9.91 8.02 28.38
N ASP A 236 -11.20 7.73 28.56
CA ASP A 236 -12.10 7.35 27.48
C ASP A 236 -12.46 8.52 26.53
N GLU A 237 -12.48 9.78 27.00
CA GLU A 237 -12.71 10.96 26.14
C GLU A 237 -11.49 11.30 25.28
N LEU A 238 -10.27 11.04 25.79
CA LEU A 238 -9.03 11.23 25.04
C LEU A 238 -8.84 10.19 23.91
N ILE A 239 -9.56 9.07 23.97
CA ILE A 239 -9.50 8.00 22.96
C ILE A 239 -10.46 8.29 21.79
N GLU A 240 -11.54 9.03 21.99
CA GLU A 240 -12.42 9.48 20.91
C GLU A 240 -11.77 10.56 20.05
N ASP A 241 -11.07 11.53 20.66
CA ASP A 241 -10.37 12.60 19.93
C ASP A 241 -9.25 12.06 18.99
N LEU A 242 -8.74 10.85 19.25
CA LEU A 242 -7.70 10.20 18.43
C LEU A 242 -8.26 9.33 17.26
N LYS A 243 -9.58 9.19 17.15
CA LYS A 243 -10.23 8.46 16.05
C LYS A 243 -10.78 9.36 14.95
N GLU A 244 -10.76 10.69 15.15
CA GLU A 244 -11.24 11.68 14.17
C GLU A 244 -10.11 12.39 13.39
N GLU A 245 -8.83 11.99 13.55
CA GLU A 245 -7.71 12.32 12.64
C GLU A 245 -7.38 11.17 11.67
#